data_AF-A0AAV9CW29-F1
#
_entry.id   AF-A0AAV9CW29-F1
#
_cell.length_a   1.000
_cell.length_b   1.000
_cell.length_c   1.000
_cell.angle_alpha   90.00
_cell.angle_beta   90.00
_cell.angle_gamma   90.00
#
_symmetry.space_group_name_H-M   'P 1'
#
loop_
_entity.id
_entity.type
_entity.pdbx_description
1 polymer ?
#
loop_
_entity_poly.entity_id
_entity_poly.type
_entity_poly.pdbx_seq_one_letter_code
_entity_poly.pdbx_strand_id
1 'polypeptide(L)'
;MKVCLRKPGFEPVLQFDCNVSGKSGFAVWRALCRPSPGRVGISDYRGPVFRSLNLRLQEALKDYLIDKGINEDLTDFLLLHLHKKEHSQYVKWLRKLESLIGKGD
;
A
#
# COMPACT_ATOMS: atom_id res chain seq x y z
N MET A 1 -3.07 -0.90 1.00
CA MET A 1 -1.59 -1.01 1.11
C MET A 1 -0.94 -0.51 -0.17
N LYS A 2 0.17 0.25 -0.10
CA LYS A 2 0.96 0.62 -1.27
C LYS A 2 2.29 -0.14 -1.23
N VAL A 3 2.60 -0.88 -2.28
CA VAL A 3 3.86 -1.61 -2.42
C VAL A 3 4.72 -0.89 -3.45
N CYS A 4 5.95 -0.54 -3.07
CA CYS A 4 6.90 0.15 -3.94
C CYS A 4 8.13 -0.73 -4.13
N LEU A 5 8.37 -1.17 -5.37
CA LEU A 5 9.51 -2.01 -5.73
C LEU A 5 10.48 -1.22 -6.60
N ARG A 6 11.76 -1.28 -6.24
CA ARG A 6 12.86 -0.70 -7.02
C ARG A 6 13.84 -1.81 -7.37
N LYS A 7 14.24 -1.89 -8.64
CA LYS A 7 15.29 -2.82 -9.06
C LYS A 7 16.66 -2.18 -8.81
N PRO A 8 17.68 -2.94 -8.37
CA PRO A 8 19.04 -2.43 -8.26
C PRO A 8 19.54 -1.87 -9.60
N GLY A 9 20.13 -0.67 -9.59
CA GLY A 9 20.60 0.00 -10.81
C GLY A 9 19.50 0.68 -11.65
N PHE A 10 18.23 0.65 -11.21
CA PHE A 10 17.14 1.36 -11.87
C PHE A 10 16.50 2.38 -10.93
N GLU A 11 16.45 3.63 -11.39
CA GLU A 11 15.81 4.74 -10.66
C GLU A 11 14.28 4.66 -10.60
N PRO A 12 13.55 4.22 -11.66
CA PRO A 12 12.11 4.11 -11.59
C PRO A 12 11.62 3.13 -10.52
N VAL A 13 10.53 3.50 -9.86
CA VAL A 13 9.86 2.67 -8.85
C VAL A 13 8.57 2.11 -9.43
N LEU A 14 8.40 0.80 -9.35
CA LEU A 14 7.14 0.15 -9.67
C LEU A 14 6.25 0.18 -8.42
N GLN A 15 5.14 0.91 -8.49
CA GLN A 15 4.18 1.03 -7.40
C GLN A 15 2.93 0.22 -7.70
N PHE A 16 2.49 -0.55 -6.71
CA PHE A 16 1.23 -1.27 -6.71
C PHE A 16 0.32 -0.73 -5.60
N ASP A 17 -0.91 -0.41 -5.96
CA ASP A 17 -1.96 -0.14 -4.99
C ASP A 17 -2.72 -1.43 -4.74
N CYS A 18 -2.53 -2.01 -3.56
CA CYS A 18 -3.12 -3.28 -3.15
C CYS A 18 -4.22 -3.04 -2.12
N ASN A 19 -5.35 -3.72 -2.28
CA ASN A 19 -6.36 -3.84 -1.24
C ASN A 19 -6.14 -5.12 -0.45
N VAL A 20 -6.25 -5.05 0.87
CA VAL A 20 -6.17 -6.22 1.76
C VAL A 20 -7.57 -6.45 2.31
N SER A 21 -8.15 -7.61 2.07
CA SER A 21 -9.52 -7.93 2.45
C SER A 21 -9.57 -9.24 3.21
N GLY A 22 -9.38 -9.19 4.54
CA GLY A 22 -9.55 -10.34 5.44
C GLY A 22 -8.92 -11.65 4.94
N LYS A 23 -9.58 -12.78 5.25
CA LYS A 23 -9.07 -14.16 5.12
C LYS A 23 -8.67 -14.62 3.69
N SER A 24 -8.71 -13.77 2.67
CA SER A 24 -8.44 -14.13 1.27
C SER A 24 -7.21 -13.41 0.67
N GLY A 25 -6.35 -12.84 1.52
CA GLY A 25 -5.09 -12.21 1.13
C GLY A 25 -5.29 -10.79 0.56
N PHE A 26 -4.70 -10.52 -0.60
CA PHE A 26 -4.72 -9.19 -1.24
C PHE A 26 -5.09 -9.22 -2.72
N ALA A 27 -5.64 -8.09 -3.17
CA ALA A 27 -5.96 -7.81 -4.56
C ALA A 27 -5.18 -6.59 -5.06
N VAL A 28 -4.70 -6.63 -6.29
CA VAL A 28 -4.04 -5.48 -6.93
C VAL A 28 -5.09 -4.65 -7.66
N TRP A 29 -5.10 -3.34 -7.39
CA TRP A 29 -6.05 -2.41 -8.00
C TRP A 29 -5.42 -1.50 -9.05
N ARG A 30 -4.12 -1.23 -8.89
CA ARG A 30 -3.35 -0.37 -9.79
C ARG A 30 -1.90 -0.83 -9.79
N ALA A 31 -1.26 -0.75 -10.95
CA ALA A 31 0.18 -0.88 -11.11
C ALA A 31 0.67 0.30 -11.96
N LEU A 32 1.64 1.06 -11.47
CA LEU A 32 2.20 2.22 -12.18
C LEU A 32 3.71 2.31 -12.00
N CYS A 33 4.39 2.77 -13.04
CA CYS A 33 5.81 3.10 -12.97
C CYS A 33 5.94 4.58 -12.59
N ARG A 34 6.53 4.86 -11.43
CA ARG A 34 6.79 6.22 -10.99
C ARG A 34 8.22 6.61 -11.39
N PRO A 35 8.41 7.68 -12.17
CA PRO A 35 9.74 8.17 -12.50
C PRO A 35 10.44 8.77 -11.27
N SER A 36 11.76 8.88 -11.33
CA SER A 36 12.54 9.57 -10.31
C SER A 36 12.21 11.08 -10.31
N PRO A 37 12.12 11.72 -9.14
CA PRO A 37 11.96 13.16 -9.06
C PRO A 37 13.10 13.85 -9.83
N GLY A 38 12.76 14.78 -10.72
CA GLY A 38 13.73 15.52 -11.55
C GLY A 38 13.81 15.11 -13.03
N ARG A 39 13.16 14.01 -13.45
CA ARG A 39 13.04 13.67 -14.89
C ARG A 39 11.80 14.32 -15.51
N VAL A 40 11.93 15.60 -15.86
CA VAL A 40 10.94 16.35 -16.65
C VAL A 40 10.93 15.78 -18.08
N GLY A 41 9.86 15.09 -18.48
CA GLY A 41 9.68 14.65 -19.87
C GLY A 41 9.29 13.18 -20.06
N ILE A 42 9.41 12.33 -19.03
CA ILE A 42 8.73 11.03 -19.06
C ILE A 42 7.26 11.34 -18.76
N SER A 43 6.40 11.19 -19.77
CA SER A 43 4.94 11.18 -19.59
C SER A 43 4.62 10.38 -18.32
N ASP A 44 3.84 10.96 -17.41
CA ASP A 44 3.38 10.32 -16.17
C ASP A 44 2.45 9.15 -16.51
N TYR A 45 3.00 8.11 -17.11
CA TYR A 45 2.27 6.92 -17.51
C TYR A 45 1.79 6.21 -16.25
N ARG A 46 0.53 6.47 -15.91
CA ARG A 46 -0.11 5.91 -14.71
C ARG A 46 -0.51 4.44 -14.86
N GLY A 47 -0.17 3.81 -15.99
CA GLY A 47 -0.66 2.50 -16.35
C GLY A 47 -2.08 2.53 -16.91
N PRO A 48 -2.52 1.44 -17.54
CA PRO A 48 -3.93 1.23 -17.90
C PRO A 48 -4.74 0.94 -16.63
N VAL A 49 -6.07 0.88 -16.76
CA VAL A 49 -6.93 0.37 -15.69
C VAL A 49 -6.55 -1.09 -15.42
N PHE A 50 -6.15 -1.43 -14.19
CA PHE A 50 -5.62 -2.77 -13.89
C PHE A 50 -6.60 -3.89 -14.25
N ARG A 51 -7.90 -3.67 -13.99
CA ARG A 51 -8.97 -4.61 -14.31
C ARG A 51 -9.15 -4.88 -15.80
N SER A 52 -8.70 -3.97 -16.68
CA SER A 52 -8.75 -4.18 -18.13
C SER A 52 -7.53 -4.95 -18.67
N LEU A 53 -6.56 -5.27 -17.82
CA LEU A 53 -5.43 -6.12 -18.21
C LEU A 53 -5.88 -7.55 -18.45
N ASN A 54 -5.15 -8.28 -19.30
CA ASN A 54 -5.35 -9.71 -19.45
C ASN A 54 -5.22 -10.44 -18.10
N LEU A 55 -6.09 -11.42 -17.84
CA LEU A 55 -6.13 -12.16 -16.57
C LEU A 55 -4.79 -12.78 -16.20
N ARG A 56 -4.08 -13.39 -17.16
CA ARG A 56 -2.75 -13.99 -16.92
C ARG A 56 -1.72 -12.95 -16.51
N LEU A 57 -1.82 -11.72 -17.03
CA LEU A 57 -0.94 -10.62 -16.62
C LEU A 57 -1.28 -10.15 -15.21
N GLN A 58 -2.56 -10.10 -14.85
CA GLN A 58 -2.99 -9.75 -13.48
C GLN A 58 -2.46 -10.79 -12.47
N GLU A 59 -2.58 -12.08 -12.80
CA GLU A 59 -2.06 -13.19 -12.00
C GLU A 59 -0.54 -13.12 -11.88
N ALA A 60 0.19 -12.98 -12.99
CA ALA A 60 1.66 -12.90 -12.96
C ALA A 60 2.18 -11.71 -12.15
N LEU A 61 1.47 -10.56 -12.17
CA LEU A 61 1.82 -9.41 -11.32
C LEU A 61 1.54 -9.67 -9.84
N LYS A 62 0.50 -10.43 -9.51
CA LYS A 62 0.23 -10.86 -8.14
C LYS A 62 1.30 -11.85 -7.67
N ASP A 63 1.64 -12.85 -8.47
CA ASP A 63 2.67 -13.84 -8.17
C ASP A 63 4.02 -13.18 -7.96
N TYR A 64 4.38 -12.21 -8.81
CA TYR A 64 5.59 -11.41 -8.63
C TYR A 64 5.64 -10.68 -7.28
N LEU A 65 4.51 -10.20 -6.76
CA LEU A 65 4.45 -9.58 -5.43
C LEU A 65 4.61 -10.61 -4.31
N ILE A 66 4.02 -11.80 -4.46
CA ILE A 66 4.17 -12.92 -3.52
C ILE A 66 5.64 -13.36 -3.44
N ASP A 67 6.32 -13.49 -4.57
CA ASP A 67 7.76 -13.80 -4.65
C ASP A 67 8.65 -12.74 -4.00
N LYS A 68 8.14 -11.51 -3.84
CA LYS A 68 8.81 -10.42 -3.11
C LYS A 68 8.43 -10.36 -1.63
N GLY A 69 7.72 -11.37 -1.13
CA GLY A 69 7.31 -11.50 0.27
C GLY A 69 6.01 -10.75 0.62
N ILE A 70 5.29 -10.24 -0.38
CA ILE A 70 3.94 -9.69 -0.18
C ILE A 70 2.96 -10.87 -0.27
N ASN A 71 2.88 -11.63 0.81
CA ASN A 71 2.06 -12.85 0.90
C ASN A 71 0.94 -12.69 1.95
N GLU A 72 0.15 -13.74 2.13
CA GLU A 72 -0.98 -13.76 3.06
C GLU A 72 -0.54 -13.48 4.50
N ASP A 73 0.55 -14.11 4.97
CA ASP A 73 1.11 -13.89 6.31
C ASP A 73 1.40 -12.41 6.60
N LEU A 74 2.06 -11.71 5.66
CA LEU A 74 2.35 -10.29 5.80
C LEU A 74 1.04 -9.49 5.85
N THR A 75 0.08 -9.82 4.99
CA THR A 75 -1.18 -9.07 4.93
C THR A 75 -2.04 -9.27 6.17
N ASP A 76 -2.05 -10.47 6.75
CA ASP A 76 -2.72 -10.79 8.00
C ASP A 76 -2.07 -10.08 9.19
N PHE A 77 -0.73 -10.12 9.25
CA PHE A 77 0.03 -9.35 10.24
C PHE A 77 -0.29 -7.86 10.17
N LEU A 78 -0.29 -7.29 8.95
CA LEU A 78 -0.58 -5.87 8.76
C LEU A 78 -2.01 -5.52 9.20
N LEU A 79 -3.00 -6.36 8.91
CA LEU A 79 -4.38 -6.13 9.32
C LEU A 79 -4.51 -6.07 10.85
N LEU A 80 -3.96 -7.07 11.55
CA LEU A 80 -3.96 -7.12 13.01
C LEU A 80 -3.19 -5.94 13.63
N HIS A 81 -2.02 -5.63 13.08
CA HIS A 81 -1.19 -4.52 13.54
C HIS A 81 -1.90 -3.17 13.37
N LEU A 82 -2.55 -2.95 12.22
CA LEU A 82 -3.28 -1.72 11.92
C LEU A 82 -4.46 -1.54 12.87
N HIS A 83 -5.25 -2.59 13.15
CA HIS A 83 -6.34 -2.51 14.13
C HIS A 83 -5.85 -2.11 15.53
N LYS A 84 -4.76 -2.74 16.01
CA LYS A 84 -4.18 -2.39 17.31
C LYS A 84 -3.65 -0.95 17.34
N LYS A 85 -3.00 -0.52 16.25
CA LYS A 85 -2.48 0.84 16.11
C LYS A 85 -3.61 1.86 16.10
N GLU A 86 -4.66 1.62 15.32
CA GLU A 86 -5.86 2.47 15.24
C GLU A 86 -6.47 2.67 16.63
N HIS A 87 -6.75 1.58 17.34
CA HIS A 87 -7.29 1.66 18.70
C HIS A 87 -6.39 2.45 19.66
N SER A 88 -5.07 2.17 19.64
CA SER A 88 -4.12 2.89 20.49
C SER A 88 -4.07 4.39 20.18
N GLN A 89 -4.11 4.77 18.90
CA GLN A 89 -4.11 6.18 18.50
C GLN A 89 -5.42 6.87 18.86
N TYR A 90 -6.56 6.19 18.72
CA TYR A 90 -7.86 6.69 19.15
C TYR A 90 -7.89 7.00 20.65
N VAL A 91 -7.46 6.07 21.50
CA VAL A 91 -7.39 6.27 22.96
C VAL A 91 -6.43 7.42 23.31
N LYS A 92 -5.27 7.51 22.65
CA LYS A 92 -4.33 8.63 22.85
C LYS A 92 -4.96 9.97 22.48
N TRP A 93 -5.70 10.01 21.38
CA TRP A 93 -6.40 11.22 20.93
C TRP A 93 -7.47 11.65 21.94
N LEU A 94 -8.27 10.71 22.46
CA LEU A 94 -9.26 11.01 23.51
C LEU A 94 -8.63 11.58 24.79
N ARG A 95 -7.53 10.98 25.27
CA ARG A 95 -6.80 11.50 26.44
C ARG A 95 -6.24 12.89 26.21
N LYS A 96 -5.76 13.17 24.98
CA LYS A 96 -5.30 14.52 24.62
C LYS A 96 -6.45 15.52 24.66
N LEU A 97 -7.63 15.14 24.16
CA LEU A 97 -8.83 15.96 24.17
C LEU A 97 -9.30 16.23 25.61
N GLU A 98 -9.32 15.21 26.46
CA GLU A 98 -9.63 15.34 27.89
C GLU A 98 -8.68 16.33 28.59
N SER A 99 -7.36 16.22 28.35
CA SER A 99 -6.39 17.16 28.91
C SER A 99 -6.55 18.60 28.40
N LEU A 100 -7.09 18.81 27.20
CA LEU A 100 -7.32 20.16 26.68
C LEU A 100 -8.56 20.79 27.33
N ILE A 101 -9.61 20.01 27.55
CA ILE A 101 -10.84 20.48 28.20
C ILE A 101 -10.62 20.67 29.71
N GLY A 102 -9.94 19.74 30.38
CA GLY A 102 -9.68 19.82 31.83
C GLY A 102 -8.65 20.88 32.25
N LYS A 103 -8.09 21.67 31.33
CA LYS A 103 -7.21 22.81 31.61
C LYS A 103 -7.91 24.17 31.39
N GLY A 104 -9.21 24.15 31.09
CA GLY A 104 -10.02 25.35 30.82
C GLY A 104 -10.67 25.98 32.05
N ASP A 105 -10.39 25.48 33.26
CA ASP A 105 -10.82 26.06 34.54
C ASP A 105 -9.65 26.74 35.27
#